data_AF-A0A8H7Y8U6-F1
#
_entry.id   AF-A0A8H7Y8U6-F1
#
_cell.length_a   1.000
_cell.length_b   1.000
_cell.length_c   1.000
_cell.angle_alpha   90.00
_cell.angle_beta   90.00
_cell.angle_gamma   90.00
#
_symmetry.space_group_name_H-M   'P 1'
#
loop_
_entity.id
_entity.type
_entity.pdbx_description
1 polymer ?
#
loop_
_entity_poly.entity_id
_entity_poly.type
_entity_poly.pdbx_seq_one_letter_code
_entity_poly.pdbx_strand_id
1 'polypeptide(L)'
;MENELTDMANQAASMIAGNTGTVPIIAPLNEPAGYFSDQLLSVTRQYWYDSYGNIRFPFGTSQQSNIVVMIHDAFQPLSYWSIFMPSPQWQGVIIDTHIYQMFSQALVSQTNAQHISTACGQLSSLSNSPLWTVVGEWTPAPNNCAKYLNGRGTGSRYEGTLSGSTRVGSCTGLTGKASGFSSSYKTFLRQYWEAQTQTYEKGNQGWIQWTWKAEAADEWSYQAGLANGWIPQNPTNYQFPNICG
;
A
#
# COMPACT_ATOMS: atom_id res chain seq x y z
N MET A 1 -13.37 -14.39 -16.94
CA MET A 1 -12.65 -13.67 -15.87
C MET A 1 -11.22 -13.33 -16.26
N GLU A 2 -10.27 -14.28 -16.38
CA GLU A 2 -8.87 -13.96 -16.76
C GLU A 2 -8.79 -13.27 -18.12
N ASN A 3 -9.42 -13.82 -19.16
CA ASN A 3 -9.46 -13.19 -20.49
C ASN A 3 -10.10 -11.79 -20.48
N GLU A 4 -11.14 -11.57 -19.67
CA GLU A 4 -11.83 -10.26 -19.58
C GLU A 4 -10.96 -9.22 -18.86
N LEU A 5 -10.24 -9.61 -17.82
CA LEU A 5 -9.29 -8.73 -17.13
C LEU A 5 -8.13 -8.35 -18.05
N THR A 6 -7.61 -9.32 -18.81
CA THR A 6 -6.56 -9.11 -19.81
C THR A 6 -7.02 -8.15 -20.91
N ASP A 7 -8.27 -8.26 -21.38
CA ASP A 7 -8.87 -7.34 -22.35
C ASP A 7 -9.00 -5.92 -21.80
N MET A 8 -9.40 -5.77 -20.52
CA MET A 8 -9.46 -4.45 -19.86
C MET A 8 -8.07 -3.81 -19.74
N ALA A 9 -7.05 -4.58 -19.37
CA ALA A 9 -5.67 -4.10 -19.30
C ALA A 9 -5.17 -3.64 -20.68
N ASN A 10 -5.51 -4.39 -21.73
CA ASN A 10 -5.17 -4.01 -23.12
C ASN A 10 -5.88 -2.71 -23.53
N GLN A 11 -7.18 -2.58 -23.27
CA GLN A 11 -7.92 -1.35 -23.57
C GLN A 11 -7.32 -0.13 -22.85
N ALA A 12 -7.00 -0.27 -21.55
CA ALA A 12 -6.35 0.79 -20.78
C ALA A 12 -4.99 1.17 -21.39
N ALA A 13 -4.16 0.18 -21.74
CA ALA A 13 -2.85 0.41 -22.36
C ALA A 13 -2.98 1.12 -23.71
N SER A 14 -3.88 0.67 -24.59
CA SER A 14 -4.11 1.31 -25.89
C SER A 14 -4.60 2.75 -25.76
N MET A 15 -5.44 3.06 -24.76
CA MET A 15 -5.91 4.43 -24.51
C MET A 15 -4.79 5.39 -24.12
N ILE A 16 -3.74 4.91 -23.44
CA ILE A 16 -2.68 5.78 -22.90
C ILE A 16 -1.33 5.64 -23.60
N ALA A 17 -1.18 4.74 -24.58
CA ALA A 17 0.10 4.42 -25.20
C ALA A 17 0.86 5.62 -25.81
N GLY A 18 0.13 6.68 -26.19
CA GLY A 18 0.71 7.95 -26.68
C GLY A 18 0.88 9.05 -25.63
N ASN A 19 0.50 8.83 -24.36
CA ASN A 19 0.46 9.85 -23.31
C ASN A 19 1.25 9.46 -22.05
N THR A 20 2.41 8.82 -22.24
CA THR A 20 3.27 8.37 -21.14
C THR A 20 3.88 9.52 -20.33
N GLY A 21 3.79 10.77 -20.82
CA GLY A 21 4.15 11.97 -20.05
C GLY A 21 3.19 12.27 -18.89
N THR A 22 1.97 11.74 -18.93
CA THR A 22 0.97 11.90 -17.87
C THR A 22 0.68 10.60 -17.14
N VAL A 23 0.55 9.48 -17.87
CA VAL A 23 0.28 8.15 -17.30
C VAL A 23 1.47 7.23 -17.63
N PRO A 24 2.53 7.23 -16.80
CA PRO A 24 3.74 6.46 -17.08
C PRO A 24 3.65 5.00 -16.63
N ILE A 25 2.69 4.65 -15.77
CA ILE A 25 2.59 3.34 -15.11
C ILE A 25 1.14 2.83 -15.18
N ILE A 26 0.97 1.53 -15.42
CA ILE A 26 -0.31 0.81 -15.24
C ILE A 26 -0.12 -0.27 -14.17
N ALA A 27 -1.02 -0.27 -13.18
CA ALA A 27 -1.21 -1.37 -12.24
C ALA A 27 -2.41 -2.23 -12.68
N PRO A 28 -2.23 -3.45 -13.23
CA PRO A 28 -3.30 -4.17 -13.91
C PRO A 28 -4.29 -4.89 -12.99
N LEU A 29 -3.95 -5.11 -11.71
CA LEU A 29 -4.86 -5.69 -10.73
C LEU A 29 -4.39 -5.32 -9.31
N ASN A 30 -5.34 -4.89 -8.47
CA ASN A 30 -5.10 -4.59 -7.06
C ASN A 30 -5.25 -5.84 -6.19
N GLU A 31 -4.34 -6.04 -5.23
CA GLU A 31 -4.45 -7.00 -4.13
C GLU A 31 -5.00 -8.40 -4.48
N PRO A 32 -4.47 -9.12 -5.49
CA PRO A 32 -4.82 -10.52 -5.67
C PRO A 32 -4.42 -11.32 -4.43
N ALA A 33 -5.37 -12.04 -3.83
CA ALA A 33 -5.22 -12.74 -2.56
C ALA A 33 -4.36 -14.03 -2.67
N GLY A 34 -3.09 -13.91 -3.04
CA GLY A 34 -2.18 -15.03 -3.29
C GLY A 34 -2.05 -16.01 -2.12
N TYR A 35 -2.29 -15.55 -0.87
CA TYR A 35 -2.32 -16.41 0.32
C TYR A 35 -3.50 -17.39 0.37
N PHE A 36 -4.53 -17.23 -0.49
CA PHE A 36 -5.73 -18.07 -0.44
C PHE A 36 -5.49 -19.48 -0.99
N SER A 37 -4.70 -19.61 -2.06
CA SER A 37 -4.32 -20.91 -2.63
C SER A 37 -3.17 -20.79 -3.64
N ASP A 38 -2.39 -21.86 -3.80
CA ASP A 38 -1.33 -21.95 -4.82
C ASP A 38 -1.87 -21.76 -6.24
N GLN A 39 -3.10 -22.22 -6.50
CA GLN A 39 -3.76 -22.03 -7.78
C GLN A 39 -4.00 -20.54 -8.06
N LEU A 40 -4.52 -19.78 -7.10
CA LEU A 40 -4.74 -18.34 -7.27
C LEU A 40 -3.42 -17.59 -7.45
N LEU A 41 -2.38 -17.96 -6.71
CA LEU A 41 -1.04 -17.38 -6.88
C LEU A 41 -0.45 -17.70 -8.26
N SER A 42 -0.61 -18.93 -8.76
CA SER A 42 -0.17 -19.30 -10.11
C SER A 42 -0.92 -18.53 -11.20
N VAL A 43 -2.23 -18.38 -11.09
CA VAL A 43 -3.05 -17.57 -12.03
C VAL A 43 -2.61 -16.10 -11.98
N THR A 44 -2.37 -15.56 -10.78
CA THR A 44 -1.86 -14.20 -10.62
C THR A 44 -0.53 -13.98 -11.35
N ARG A 45 0.40 -14.95 -11.26
CA ARG A 45 1.67 -14.89 -11.99
C ARG A 45 1.49 -14.93 -13.49
N GLN A 46 0.60 -15.78 -14.00
CA GLN A 46 0.31 -15.84 -15.43
C GLN A 46 -0.32 -14.53 -15.92
N TYR A 47 -1.28 -13.99 -15.17
CA TYR A 47 -1.91 -12.71 -15.46
C TYR A 47 -0.89 -11.55 -15.52
N TRP A 48 0.17 -11.57 -14.71
CA TRP A 48 1.26 -10.60 -14.83
C TRP A 48 2.03 -10.73 -16.14
N TYR A 49 2.33 -11.94 -16.61
CA TYR A 49 2.98 -12.15 -17.91
C TYR A 49 2.11 -11.65 -19.06
N ASP A 50 0.81 -11.94 -19.01
CA ASP A 50 -0.13 -11.51 -20.04
C ASP A 50 -0.30 -9.98 -20.04
N SER A 51 -0.44 -9.39 -18.84
CA SER A 51 -0.50 -7.94 -18.65
C SER A 51 0.76 -7.25 -19.16
N TYR A 52 1.94 -7.83 -18.95
CA TYR A 52 3.19 -7.30 -19.48
C TYR A 52 3.15 -7.21 -21.01
N GLY A 53 2.74 -8.28 -21.68
CA GLY A 53 2.60 -8.29 -23.14
C GLY A 53 1.71 -7.16 -23.63
N ASN A 54 0.54 -7.00 -23.02
CA ASN A 54 -0.44 -5.99 -23.43
C ASN A 54 0.02 -4.56 -23.13
N ILE A 55 0.58 -4.32 -21.95
CA ILE A 55 0.96 -2.97 -21.51
C ILE A 55 2.25 -2.52 -22.22
N ARG A 56 3.21 -3.44 -22.41
CA ARG A 56 4.49 -3.14 -23.05
C ARG A 56 4.43 -3.17 -24.56
N PHE A 57 3.47 -3.87 -25.17
CA PHE A 57 3.31 -3.92 -26.63
C PHE A 57 1.85 -3.62 -27.06
N PRO A 58 1.29 -2.45 -26.70
CA PRO A 58 -0.14 -2.16 -26.86
C PRO A 58 -0.57 -1.87 -28.31
N PHE A 59 0.37 -1.83 -29.25
CA PHE A 59 0.14 -1.35 -30.62
C PHE A 59 -0.25 -2.46 -31.62
N GLY A 60 -0.38 -3.72 -31.15
CA GLY A 60 -0.58 -4.86 -32.04
C GLY A 60 0.60 -5.15 -32.97
N THR A 61 1.79 -4.60 -32.64
CA THR A 61 3.06 -4.80 -33.34
C THR A 61 4.14 -5.15 -32.33
N SER A 62 5.38 -5.42 -32.78
CA SER A 62 6.53 -5.61 -31.90
C SER A 62 7.08 -4.32 -31.30
N GLN A 63 6.43 -3.17 -31.55
CA GLN A 63 6.84 -1.89 -30.97
C GLN A 63 6.57 -1.87 -29.47
N GLN A 64 7.62 -1.63 -28.68
CA GLN A 64 7.52 -1.50 -27.24
C GLN A 64 7.05 -0.10 -26.82
N SER A 65 6.17 -0.01 -25.83
CA SER A 65 5.79 1.23 -25.15
C SER A 65 6.77 1.59 -24.03
N ASN A 66 6.75 2.87 -23.64
CA ASN A 66 7.45 3.37 -22.45
C ASN A 66 6.63 3.23 -21.16
N ILE A 67 5.44 2.60 -21.22
CA ILE A 67 4.62 2.38 -20.03
C ILE A 67 5.33 1.36 -19.13
N VAL A 68 5.41 1.64 -17.85
CA VAL A 68 5.90 0.71 -16.84
C VAL A 68 4.75 -0.14 -16.32
N VAL A 69 4.98 -1.43 -16.15
CA VAL A 69 4.01 -2.36 -15.54
C VAL A 69 4.27 -2.41 -14.04
N MET A 70 3.26 -2.11 -13.23
CA MET A 70 3.32 -2.22 -11.77
C MET A 70 2.49 -3.43 -11.34
N ILE A 71 3.12 -4.47 -10.82
CA ILE A 71 2.42 -5.67 -10.31
C ILE A 71 2.25 -5.56 -8.80
N HIS A 72 1.11 -5.95 -8.26
CA HIS A 72 0.96 -6.10 -6.80
C HIS A 72 1.67 -7.37 -6.31
N ASP A 73 2.24 -7.35 -5.11
CA ASP A 73 3.02 -8.46 -4.53
C ASP A 73 2.22 -9.73 -4.17
N ALA A 74 0.91 -9.71 -4.40
CA ALA A 74 -0.06 -10.76 -4.07
C ALA A 74 0.03 -11.26 -2.61
N PHE A 75 0.39 -10.36 -1.70
CA PHE A 75 0.64 -10.61 -0.28
C PHE A 75 1.77 -11.63 -0.02
N GLN A 76 2.69 -11.78 -0.98
CA GLN A 76 3.91 -12.57 -0.81
C GLN A 76 5.05 -11.65 -0.32
N PRO A 77 6.03 -12.18 0.44
CA PRO A 77 7.22 -11.40 0.75
C PRO A 77 7.92 -10.96 -0.55
N LEU A 78 8.50 -9.76 -0.58
CA LEU A 78 9.16 -9.21 -1.79
C LEU A 78 10.21 -10.16 -2.38
N SER A 79 10.90 -10.94 -1.54
CA SER A 79 11.86 -11.96 -1.97
C SER A 79 11.26 -13.09 -2.80
N TYR A 80 9.95 -13.37 -2.69
CA TYR A 80 9.24 -14.34 -3.53
C TYR A 80 9.33 -13.99 -5.02
N TRP A 81 9.37 -12.69 -5.32
CA TRP A 81 9.43 -12.15 -6.68
C TRP A 81 10.86 -12.07 -7.21
N SER A 82 11.84 -12.62 -6.48
CA SER A 82 13.17 -12.85 -7.01
C SER A 82 13.06 -13.71 -8.26
N ILE A 83 13.89 -13.44 -9.27
CA ILE A 83 13.92 -14.14 -10.57
C ILE A 83 12.58 -14.15 -11.35
N PHE A 84 11.56 -13.43 -10.90
CA PHE A 84 10.35 -13.21 -11.67
C PHE A 84 10.59 -12.08 -12.67
N MET A 85 10.34 -12.34 -13.95
CA MET A 85 10.58 -11.37 -15.04
C MET A 85 12.01 -10.77 -15.01
N PRO A 86 13.07 -11.58 -15.18
CA PRO A 86 14.44 -11.09 -15.08
C PRO A 86 14.83 -10.23 -16.30
N SER A 87 15.67 -9.22 -16.04
CA SER A 87 16.39 -8.47 -17.08
C SER A 87 17.43 -9.36 -17.78
N PRO A 88 17.72 -9.17 -19.08
CA PRO A 88 17.21 -8.12 -19.98
C PRO A 88 15.89 -8.42 -20.69
N GLN A 89 15.34 -9.63 -20.56
CA GLN A 89 14.16 -10.08 -21.30
C GLN A 89 12.90 -9.31 -20.87
N TRP A 90 12.82 -8.94 -19.60
CA TRP A 90 11.71 -8.17 -19.06
C TRP A 90 12.26 -6.86 -18.49
N GLN A 91 11.84 -5.75 -19.09
CA GLN A 91 12.22 -4.40 -18.67
C GLN A 91 11.00 -3.63 -18.23
N GLY A 92 11.18 -2.60 -17.38
CA GLY A 92 10.13 -1.71 -16.85
C GLY A 92 8.96 -2.46 -16.21
N VAL A 93 9.31 -3.35 -15.28
CA VAL A 93 8.42 -3.98 -14.31
C VAL A 93 8.82 -3.45 -12.94
N ILE A 94 7.85 -2.96 -12.19
CA ILE A 94 8.01 -2.55 -10.79
C ILE A 94 6.97 -3.29 -9.95
N ILE A 95 7.19 -3.34 -8.65
CA ILE A 95 6.29 -4.00 -7.71
C ILE A 95 5.63 -2.97 -6.79
N ASP A 96 4.36 -3.21 -6.52
CA ASP A 96 3.56 -2.52 -5.52
C ASP A 96 3.39 -3.43 -4.30
N THR A 97 3.64 -2.87 -3.12
CA THR A 97 3.47 -3.54 -1.84
C THR A 97 2.66 -2.68 -0.88
N HIS A 98 1.72 -3.30 -0.18
CA HIS A 98 0.82 -2.61 0.73
C HIS A 98 1.19 -2.94 2.18
N ILE A 99 1.42 -1.90 3.00
CA ILE A 99 1.93 -2.07 4.36
C ILE A 99 0.96 -1.49 5.37
N TYR A 100 0.28 -2.41 6.08
CA TYR A 100 -0.69 -2.11 7.11
C TYR A 100 -0.38 -2.85 8.41
N GLN A 101 -0.68 -2.23 9.56
CA GLN A 101 -0.40 -2.81 10.88
C GLN A 101 -1.65 -2.99 11.74
N MET A 102 -2.81 -3.31 11.16
CA MET A 102 -4.07 -3.47 11.92
C MET A 102 -4.97 -4.65 11.50
N PHE A 103 -4.65 -5.33 10.40
CA PHE A 103 -5.54 -6.38 9.85
C PHE A 103 -5.32 -7.78 10.44
N SER A 104 -4.48 -7.91 11.46
CA SER A 104 -4.35 -9.12 12.28
C SER A 104 -4.42 -8.79 13.77
N GLN A 105 -4.75 -9.78 14.60
CA GLN A 105 -4.79 -9.59 16.06
C GLN A 105 -3.41 -9.18 16.60
N ALA A 106 -2.33 -9.76 16.08
CA ALA A 106 -0.97 -9.45 16.51
C ALA A 106 -0.60 -7.98 16.19
N LEU A 107 -0.94 -7.51 14.99
CA LEU A 107 -0.60 -6.16 14.56
C LEU A 107 -1.45 -5.10 15.28
N VAL A 108 -2.76 -5.31 15.39
CA VAL A 108 -3.68 -4.35 16.04
C VAL A 108 -3.50 -4.25 17.56
N SER A 109 -2.79 -5.21 18.17
CA SER A 109 -2.47 -5.22 19.61
C SER A 109 -1.13 -4.55 19.93
N GLN A 110 -0.40 -4.05 18.92
CA GLN A 110 0.87 -3.38 19.14
C GLN A 110 0.67 -2.07 19.92
N THR A 111 1.64 -1.78 20.78
CA THR A 111 1.79 -0.45 21.37
C THR A 111 2.28 0.55 20.31
N ASN A 112 2.11 1.85 20.57
CA ASN A 112 2.61 2.92 19.70
C ASN A 112 4.11 2.77 19.38
N ALA A 113 4.94 2.41 20.36
CA ALA A 113 6.37 2.20 20.15
C ALA A 113 6.66 0.98 19.26
N GLN A 114 5.86 -0.08 19.39
CA GLN A 114 5.97 -1.27 18.55
C GLN A 114 5.53 -0.99 17.10
N HIS A 115 4.51 -0.16 16.89
CA HIS A 115 4.13 0.27 15.54
C HIS A 115 5.26 1.04 14.84
N ILE A 116 5.88 1.99 15.55
CA ILE A 116 7.05 2.73 15.05
C ILE A 116 8.19 1.76 14.72
N SER A 117 8.55 0.88 15.66
CA SER A 117 9.62 -0.11 15.44
C SER A 117 9.31 -1.05 14.27
N THR A 118 8.06 -1.48 14.11
CA THR A 118 7.62 -2.34 13.00
C THR A 118 7.69 -1.61 11.67
N ALA A 119 7.33 -0.32 11.61
CA ALA A 119 7.48 0.51 10.41
C ALA A 119 8.96 0.64 10.03
N CYS A 120 9.81 1.04 10.97
CA CYS A 120 11.27 1.14 10.75
C CYS A 120 11.90 -0.19 10.33
N GLY A 121 11.39 -1.31 10.85
CA GLY A 121 11.85 -2.66 10.51
C GLY A 121 11.61 -3.09 9.06
N GLN A 122 10.76 -2.38 8.30
CA GLN A 122 10.51 -2.70 6.88
C GLN A 122 11.70 -2.35 5.98
N LEU A 123 12.64 -1.52 6.45
CA LEU A 123 13.75 -1.01 5.64
C LEU A 123 14.52 -2.13 4.93
N SER A 124 14.89 -3.19 5.66
CA SER A 124 15.66 -4.30 5.08
C SER A 124 14.91 -5.01 3.95
N SER A 125 13.61 -5.26 4.12
CA SER A 125 12.79 -5.92 3.09
C SER A 125 12.68 -5.04 1.84
N LEU A 126 12.45 -3.74 2.02
CA LEU A 126 12.30 -2.79 0.91
C LEU A 126 13.62 -2.56 0.17
N SER A 127 14.73 -2.39 0.90
CA SER A 127 16.06 -2.18 0.30
C SER A 127 16.61 -3.40 -0.43
N ASN A 128 16.19 -4.61 -0.04
CA ASN A 128 16.58 -5.86 -0.69
C ASN A 128 15.54 -6.35 -1.72
N SER A 129 14.56 -5.52 -2.08
CA SER A 129 13.56 -5.93 -3.06
C SER A 129 14.20 -6.22 -4.43
N PRO A 130 13.84 -7.33 -5.10
CA PRO A 130 14.44 -7.71 -6.38
C PRO A 130 13.99 -6.81 -7.55
N LEU A 131 12.92 -6.04 -7.36
CA LEU A 131 12.39 -5.07 -8.32
C LEU A 131 12.30 -3.69 -7.67
N TRP A 132 12.32 -2.63 -8.48
CA TRP A 132 11.92 -1.31 -7.99
C TRP A 132 10.53 -1.41 -7.36
N THR A 133 10.41 -0.92 -6.14
CA THR A 133 9.24 -1.10 -5.30
C THR A 133 8.67 0.25 -4.90
N VAL A 134 7.36 0.40 -5.03
CA VAL A 134 6.60 1.50 -4.45
C VAL A 134 5.76 0.91 -3.31
N VAL A 135 5.70 1.59 -2.17
CA VAL A 135 4.70 1.28 -1.14
C VAL A 135 3.39 1.97 -1.55
N GLY A 136 2.58 1.31 -2.39
CA GLY A 136 1.43 1.94 -3.06
C GLY A 136 0.22 2.15 -2.18
N GLU A 137 0.11 1.41 -1.07
CA GLU A 137 -0.90 1.68 -0.05
C GLU A 137 -0.39 1.46 1.38
N TRP A 138 -0.71 2.43 2.24
CA TRP A 138 -0.43 2.43 3.68
C TRP A 138 -1.21 3.58 4.33
N THR A 139 -1.24 3.63 5.67
CA THR A 139 -1.85 4.72 6.44
C THR A 139 -1.14 4.91 7.78
N PRO A 140 -1.16 6.13 8.38
CA PRO A 140 -0.75 6.35 9.77
C PRO A 140 -1.83 5.93 10.79
N ALA A 141 -2.99 5.42 10.37
CA ALA A 141 -3.94 4.82 11.30
C ALA A 141 -3.34 3.53 11.91
N PRO A 142 -3.26 3.36 13.25
CA PRO A 142 -2.66 2.16 13.87
C PRO A 142 -3.67 1.04 14.13
N ASN A 143 -4.95 1.29 13.95
CA ASN A 143 -6.04 0.40 14.37
C ASN A 143 -7.09 0.28 13.26
N ASN A 144 -8.05 -0.62 13.47
CA ASN A 144 -9.14 -0.85 12.53
C ASN A 144 -10.50 -0.33 13.04
N CYS A 145 -10.50 0.81 13.72
CA CYS A 145 -11.70 1.43 14.30
C CYS A 145 -12.61 2.14 13.29
N ALA A 146 -12.08 2.55 12.13
CA ALA A 146 -12.86 3.22 11.10
C ALA A 146 -14.12 2.42 10.73
N LYS A 147 -15.25 3.12 10.71
CA LYS A 147 -16.56 2.51 10.45
C LYS A 147 -16.55 1.77 9.11
N TYR A 148 -16.92 0.49 9.13
CA TYR A 148 -16.98 -0.40 7.97
C TYR A 148 -15.65 -0.67 7.28
N LEU A 149 -14.52 -0.37 7.93
CA LEU A 149 -13.21 -0.73 7.40
C LEU A 149 -13.06 -2.25 7.20
N ASN A 150 -13.60 -3.07 8.12
CA ASN A 150 -13.62 -4.53 7.97
C ASN A 150 -14.86 -5.03 7.20
N GLY A 151 -15.57 -4.16 6.49
CA GLY A 151 -16.81 -4.48 5.77
C GLY A 151 -18.08 -3.96 6.46
N ARG A 152 -19.15 -3.81 5.67
CA ARG A 152 -20.45 -3.31 6.13
C ARG A 152 -21.10 -4.30 7.10
N GLY A 153 -21.52 -3.80 8.26
CA GLY A 153 -22.14 -4.63 9.30
C GLY A 153 -21.12 -5.39 10.17
N THR A 154 -19.83 -5.18 9.92
CA THR A 154 -18.73 -5.81 10.65
C THR A 154 -18.17 -4.86 11.72
N GLY A 155 -17.79 -5.39 12.88
CA GLY A 155 -17.10 -4.65 13.94
C GLY A 155 -15.60 -4.43 13.68
N SER A 156 -14.88 -4.02 14.71
CA SER A 156 -13.41 -3.82 14.71
C SER A 156 -12.71 -4.87 15.58
N ARG A 157 -11.45 -5.18 15.23
CA ARG A 157 -10.60 -6.05 16.08
C ARG A 157 -10.19 -5.29 17.33
N TYR A 158 -9.83 -4.02 17.17
CA TYR A 158 -9.36 -3.17 18.28
C TYR A 158 -10.39 -3.09 19.42
N GLU A 159 -11.68 -2.93 19.10
CA GLU A 159 -12.76 -2.87 20.09
C GLU A 159 -13.30 -4.25 20.51
N GLY A 160 -12.81 -5.33 19.89
CA GLY A 160 -13.27 -6.70 20.15
C GLY A 160 -14.68 -6.99 19.62
N THR A 161 -15.19 -6.19 18.68
CA THR A 161 -16.54 -6.35 18.11
C THR A 161 -16.53 -7.13 16.79
N LEU A 162 -15.35 -7.40 16.22
CA LEU A 162 -15.20 -8.36 15.14
C LEU A 162 -15.21 -9.80 15.71
N SER A 163 -15.96 -10.70 15.08
CA SER A 163 -16.00 -12.12 15.47
C SER A 163 -14.58 -12.73 15.50
N GLY A 164 -14.27 -13.46 16.57
CA GLY A 164 -12.95 -14.10 16.76
C GLY A 164 -11.82 -13.15 17.16
N SER A 165 -12.09 -11.88 17.45
CA SER A 165 -11.08 -10.93 17.93
C SER A 165 -11.02 -10.84 19.45
N THR A 166 -9.84 -10.49 19.96
CA THR A 166 -9.63 -10.15 21.37
C THR A 166 -9.57 -8.63 21.51
N ARG A 167 -10.40 -8.06 22.39
CA ARG A 167 -10.44 -6.62 22.62
C ARG A 167 -9.07 -6.08 23.05
N VAL A 168 -8.60 -5.05 22.35
CA VAL A 168 -7.36 -4.31 22.67
C VAL A 168 -7.69 -3.04 23.46
N GLY A 169 -8.70 -2.29 23.02
CA GLY A 169 -9.04 -0.99 23.59
C GLY A 169 -10.41 -0.48 23.20
N SER A 170 -10.62 0.83 23.37
CA SER A 170 -11.83 1.53 22.91
C SER A 170 -11.52 2.31 21.64
N CYS A 171 -12.45 2.30 20.67
CA CYS A 171 -12.31 3.13 19.47
C CYS A 171 -12.65 4.62 19.68
N THR A 172 -13.17 4.98 20.86
CA THR A 172 -13.46 6.37 21.22
C THR A 172 -12.22 7.25 21.08
N GLY A 173 -12.31 8.29 20.25
CA GLY A 173 -11.22 9.25 20.03
C GLY A 173 -10.09 8.76 19.13
N LEU A 174 -10.21 7.57 18.53
CA LEU A 174 -9.21 6.99 17.63
C LEU A 174 -9.64 6.96 16.15
N THR A 175 -10.91 7.27 15.87
CA THR A 175 -11.47 7.33 14.52
C THR A 175 -12.55 8.42 14.41
N GLY A 176 -12.94 8.77 13.19
CA GLY A 176 -13.95 9.78 12.91
C GLY A 176 -13.33 11.14 12.61
N LYS A 177 -13.80 12.20 13.28
CA LYS A 177 -13.30 13.56 13.06
C LYS A 177 -12.12 13.89 13.96
N ALA A 178 -11.13 14.58 13.39
CA ALA A 178 -9.90 14.98 14.08
C ALA A 178 -10.12 15.90 15.31
N SER A 179 -11.28 16.54 15.42
CA SER A 179 -11.69 17.29 16.61
C SER A 179 -11.91 16.40 17.84
N GLY A 180 -12.17 15.10 17.64
CA GLY A 180 -12.29 14.12 18.71
C GLY A 180 -10.97 13.44 19.10
N PHE A 181 -9.88 13.71 18.37
CA PHE A 181 -8.57 13.10 18.65
C PHE A 181 -7.86 13.87 19.76
N SER A 182 -7.30 13.15 20.73
CA SER A 182 -6.43 13.76 21.75
C SER A 182 -5.14 14.30 21.13
N SER A 183 -4.52 15.28 21.80
CA SER A 183 -3.21 15.79 21.38
C SER A 183 -2.15 14.68 21.32
N SER A 184 -2.16 13.76 22.30
CA SER A 184 -1.23 12.62 22.33
C SER A 184 -1.44 11.66 21.16
N TYR A 185 -2.69 11.43 20.73
CA TYR A 185 -2.96 10.61 19.56
C TYR A 185 -2.47 11.29 18.28
N LYS A 186 -2.69 12.60 18.11
CA LYS A 186 -2.15 13.36 16.97
C LYS A 186 -0.62 13.35 16.94
N THR A 187 0.05 13.49 18.09
CA THR A 187 1.51 13.34 18.20
C THR A 187 1.95 11.95 17.77
N PHE A 188 1.24 10.89 18.18
CA PHE A 188 1.55 9.54 17.74
C PHE A 188 1.35 9.35 16.23
N LEU A 189 0.23 9.80 15.67
CA LEU A 189 0.01 9.75 14.22
C LEU A 189 1.16 10.44 13.46
N ARG A 190 1.68 11.54 14.00
CA ARG A 190 2.83 12.27 13.44
C ARG A 190 4.10 11.42 13.48
N GLN A 191 4.43 10.86 14.63
CA GLN A 191 5.59 9.98 14.79
C GLN A 191 5.51 8.77 13.88
N TYR A 192 4.34 8.14 13.80
CA TYR A 192 4.14 6.94 13.02
C TYR A 192 4.21 7.22 11.52
N TRP A 193 3.59 8.31 11.05
CA TRP A 193 3.71 8.78 9.67
C TRP A 193 5.18 9.01 9.28
N GLU A 194 5.95 9.71 10.12
CA GLU A 194 7.37 9.95 9.83
C GLU A 194 8.22 8.68 9.82
N ALA A 195 7.96 7.74 10.73
CA ALA A 195 8.64 6.44 10.74
C ALA A 195 8.36 5.67 9.44
N GLN A 196 7.12 5.72 8.95
CA GLN A 196 6.70 5.09 7.70
C GLN A 196 7.37 5.78 6.50
N THR A 197 7.22 7.09 6.31
CA THR A 197 7.76 7.78 5.12
C THR A 197 9.28 7.73 5.05
N GLN A 198 9.98 7.96 6.17
CA GLN A 198 11.44 7.85 6.21
C GLN A 198 11.91 6.44 5.83
N THR A 199 11.19 5.41 6.28
CA THR A 199 11.51 4.02 5.93
C THR A 199 11.25 3.72 4.46
N TYR A 200 10.09 4.15 3.94
CA TYR A 200 9.68 3.84 2.57
C TYR A 200 10.55 4.59 1.53
N GLU A 201 10.89 5.85 1.80
CA GLU A 201 11.79 6.68 0.97
C GLU A 201 13.24 6.18 0.99
N LYS A 202 13.74 5.71 2.14
CA LYS A 202 15.08 5.12 2.25
C LYS A 202 15.13 3.70 1.69
N GLY A 203 14.02 2.98 1.80
CA GLY A 203 13.90 1.58 1.41
C GLY A 203 13.82 1.39 -0.09
N ASN A 204 13.00 2.16 -0.79
CA ASN A 204 12.82 2.03 -2.23
C ASN A 204 12.21 3.30 -2.87
N GLN A 205 11.39 3.18 -3.93
CA GLN A 205 10.94 4.32 -4.77
C GLN A 205 9.91 5.27 -4.10
N GLY A 206 9.73 5.17 -2.78
CA GLY A 206 8.78 6.00 -2.04
C GLY A 206 7.42 5.33 -1.84
N TRP A 207 6.38 6.15 -1.77
CA TRP A 207 5.11 5.75 -1.17
C TRP A 207 3.90 6.51 -1.73
N ILE A 208 2.72 5.91 -1.59
CA ILE A 208 1.42 6.52 -1.91
C ILE A 208 0.49 6.23 -0.72
N GLN A 209 0.07 7.27 0.01
CA GLN A 209 -0.75 7.06 1.21
C GLN A 209 -2.22 6.81 0.82
N TRP A 210 -2.78 5.73 1.34
CA TRP A 210 -4.21 5.49 1.32
C TRP A 210 -4.88 6.24 2.49
N THR A 211 -5.65 7.30 2.28
CA THR A 211 -6.11 7.87 1.00
C THR A 211 -6.08 9.41 1.06
N TRP A 212 -6.33 10.09 -0.05
CA TRP A 212 -6.41 11.56 -0.07
C TRP A 212 -7.47 12.07 0.94
N LYS A 213 -8.68 11.53 0.91
CA LYS A 213 -9.79 11.96 1.78
C LYS A 213 -10.74 10.83 2.14
N ALA A 214 -11.33 10.94 3.33
CA ALA A 214 -12.43 10.08 3.80
C ALA A 214 -13.54 10.95 4.40
N GLU A 215 -14.80 10.52 4.32
CA GLU A 215 -15.93 11.29 4.84
C GLU A 215 -15.91 11.37 6.37
N ALA A 216 -15.59 10.26 7.03
CA ALA A 216 -15.65 10.11 8.50
C ALA A 216 -14.58 9.13 9.04
N ALA A 217 -13.33 9.31 8.62
CA ALA A 217 -12.17 8.54 9.08
C ALA A 217 -10.89 9.38 8.87
N ASP A 218 -10.77 10.48 9.61
CA ASP A 218 -9.71 11.48 9.40
C ASP A 218 -8.31 10.87 9.62
N GLU A 219 -8.16 9.84 10.45
CA GLU A 219 -6.90 9.10 10.66
C GLU A 219 -6.40 8.37 9.40
N TRP A 220 -7.28 8.12 8.42
CA TRP A 220 -6.94 7.57 7.10
C TRP A 220 -6.71 8.64 6.03
N SER A 221 -7.09 9.89 6.31
CA SER A 221 -7.10 10.96 5.30
C SER A 221 -5.80 11.77 5.31
N TYR A 222 -5.11 11.77 4.18
CA TYR A 222 -3.96 12.65 3.94
C TYR A 222 -4.35 14.13 4.09
N GLN A 223 -5.48 14.52 3.49
CA GLN A 223 -6.04 15.88 3.59
C GLN A 223 -6.32 16.29 5.04
N ALA A 224 -6.92 15.42 5.85
CA ALA A 224 -7.18 15.73 7.25
C ALA A 224 -5.88 15.82 8.06
N GLY A 225 -4.89 14.97 7.77
CA GLY A 225 -3.58 15.01 8.42
C GLY A 225 -2.79 16.27 8.14
N LEU A 226 -2.85 16.77 6.90
CA LEU A 226 -2.32 18.07 6.53
C LEU A 226 -2.99 19.21 7.31
N ALA A 227 -4.32 19.18 7.40
CA ALA A 227 -5.10 20.22 8.07
C ALA A 227 -4.91 20.22 9.59
N ASN A 228 -4.58 19.08 10.20
CA ASN A 228 -4.50 18.89 11.65
C ASN A 228 -3.06 18.66 12.15
N GLY A 229 -2.06 18.69 11.27
CA GLY A 229 -0.65 18.81 11.62
C GLY A 229 0.11 17.51 11.89
N TRP A 230 -0.54 16.34 11.82
CA TRP A 230 0.20 15.07 11.91
C TRP A 230 0.84 14.64 10.58
N ILE A 231 0.47 15.27 9.47
CA ILE A 231 1.20 15.18 8.19
C ILE A 231 1.74 16.57 7.87
N PRO A 232 3.04 16.73 7.58
CA PRO A 232 3.61 18.02 7.24
C PRO A 232 3.21 18.47 5.83
N GLN A 233 3.05 19.78 5.62
CA GLN A 233 2.76 20.37 4.30
C GLN A 233 3.91 20.15 3.30
N ASN A 234 5.14 20.20 3.79
CA ASN A 234 6.31 19.71 3.07
C ASN A 234 6.65 18.32 3.61
N PRO A 235 6.56 17.24 2.80
CA PRO A 235 6.75 15.87 3.27
C PRO A 235 8.14 15.60 3.87
N THR A 236 9.15 16.43 3.55
CA THR A 236 10.51 16.29 4.11
C THR A 236 10.73 17.07 5.41
N ASN A 237 9.73 17.81 5.90
CA ASN A 237 9.83 18.55 7.15
C ASN A 237 9.48 17.68 8.36
N TYR A 238 10.48 16.93 8.83
CA TYR A 238 10.38 15.99 9.94
C TYR A 238 10.52 16.68 11.31
N GLN A 239 9.58 16.41 12.22
CA GLN A 239 9.65 16.76 13.65
C GLN A 239 10.44 15.71 14.44
N PHE A 240 10.50 14.48 13.93
CA PHE A 240 11.20 13.33 14.51
C PHE A 240 12.16 12.72 13.46
N PRO A 241 13.20 13.46 13.02
CA PRO A 241 14.06 13.04 11.89
C PRO A 241 14.91 11.80 12.15
N ASN A 242 15.08 11.38 13.41
CA ASN A 242 15.88 10.20 13.79
C ASN A 242 15.02 9.07 14.35
N ILE A 243 13.72 9.03 14.01
CA ILE A 243 12.76 8.10 14.63
C ILE A 243 13.06 6.62 14.33
N CYS A 244 13.79 6.34 13.25
CA CYS A 244 14.21 5.00 12.85
C CYS A 244 15.69 4.68 13.09
N GLY A 245 16.44 5.54 13.80
CA GLY A 245 17.87 5.37 14.03
C GLY A 245 18.74 6.01 12.97
#